data_AF-A0AAV4EF21-F1
#
_entry.id   AF-A0AAV4EF21-F1
#
_cell.length_a   1.000
_cell.length_b   1.000
_cell.length_c   1.000
_cell.angle_alpha   90.00
_cell.angle_beta   90.00
_cell.angle_gamma   90.00
#
_symmetry.space_group_name_H-M   'P 1'
#
loop_
_entity.id
_entity.type
_entity.pdbx_description
1 polymer ?
#
loop_
_entity_poly.entity_id
_entity_poly.type
_entity_poly.pdbx_seq_one_letter_code
_entity_poly.pdbx_strand_id
1 'polypeptide(L)'
;MDTHSFKQWKDLSNRVTTNKGDHKLAEMTAVQFRRGSRFLYYKRSHDNTPFVVVDFLKKIEKADIGIIPERKAVPRGIPASKKEGIVKTLCPLMPRSRAVFWEDLPTNDDVGDLIDVY
;
A
#
# COMPACT_ATOMS: atom_id res chain seq x y z
N MET A 1 -9.13 5.22 1.73
CA MET A 1 -8.21 4.76 0.66
C MET A 1 -6.76 5.04 1.04
N ASP A 2 -6.19 4.37 2.02
CA ASP A 2 -4.82 4.64 2.47
C ASP A 2 -3.86 3.73 1.69
N THR A 3 -2.99 4.31 0.85
CA THR A 3 -1.98 3.55 0.09
C THR A 3 -0.89 2.97 0.99
N HIS A 4 -0.84 3.36 2.27
CA HIS A 4 0.01 2.77 3.30
C HIS A 4 -0.69 1.61 4.02
N SER A 5 -1.98 1.39 3.76
CA SER A 5 -2.73 0.28 4.31
C SER A 5 -2.57 -0.94 3.42
N PHE A 6 -1.52 -1.72 3.70
CA PHE A 6 -1.32 -3.06 3.13
C PHE A 6 -2.52 -4.00 3.34
N LYS A 7 -3.48 -3.64 4.22
CA LYS A 7 -4.72 -4.39 4.46
C LYS A 7 -5.60 -4.54 3.21
N GLN A 8 -5.48 -3.64 2.24
CA GLN A 8 -6.27 -3.68 1.01
C GLN A 8 -5.63 -4.49 -0.11
N TRP A 9 -4.40 -4.95 0.09
CA TRP A 9 -3.71 -5.77 -0.90
C TRP A 9 -4.28 -7.17 -0.85
N LYS A 10 -4.77 -7.63 -1.99
CA LYS A 10 -5.29 -8.99 -2.11
C LYS A 10 -4.16 -10.00 -1.88
N ASP A 11 -4.39 -10.97 -1.00
CA ASP A 11 -3.45 -12.07 -0.76
C ASP A 11 -3.42 -13.02 -1.97
N LEU A 12 -2.32 -12.95 -2.71
CA LEU A 12 -2.05 -13.79 -3.89
C LEU A 12 -1.13 -14.96 -3.58
N SER A 13 -0.80 -15.16 -2.31
CA SER A 13 0.08 -16.25 -1.91
C SER A 13 -0.59 -17.59 -2.16
N ASN A 14 0.20 -18.55 -2.60
CA ASN A 14 -0.20 -19.95 -2.62
C ASN A 14 0.01 -20.54 -1.22
N ARG A 15 -0.99 -20.38 -0.35
CA ARG A 15 -0.93 -20.84 1.05
C ARG A 15 -0.58 -22.32 1.20
N VAL A 16 -0.92 -23.16 0.21
CA VAL A 16 -0.60 -24.60 0.26
C VAL A 16 0.89 -24.83 0.11
N THR A 17 1.57 -24.15 -0.82
CA THR A 17 3.03 -24.28 -0.98
C THR A 17 3.76 -23.60 0.17
N THR A 18 3.29 -22.43 0.60
CA THR A 18 3.89 -21.69 1.72
C THR A 18 3.83 -22.48 3.03
N ASN A 19 2.71 -23.13 3.34
CA ASN A 19 2.54 -23.86 4.60
C ASN A 19 3.22 -25.25 4.60
N LYS A 20 3.35 -25.91 3.44
CA LYS A 20 4.00 -27.22 3.35
C LYS A 20 5.52 -27.16 3.48
N GLY A 21 6.14 -26.03 3.14
CA GLY A 21 7.60 -25.90 3.11
C GLY A 21 8.26 -25.34 4.38
N ASP A 22 7.49 -25.13 5.45
CA ASP A 22 7.96 -24.57 6.72
C ASP A 22 8.75 -23.24 6.56
N HIS A 23 8.26 -22.38 5.67
CA HIS A 23 8.90 -21.12 5.31
C HIS A 23 8.53 -20.00 6.29
N LYS A 24 8.85 -20.17 7.58
CA LYS A 24 8.56 -19.14 8.59
C LYS A 24 9.51 -17.95 8.43
N LEU A 25 8.96 -16.74 8.36
CA LEU A 25 9.77 -15.50 8.29
C LEU A 25 10.73 -15.37 9.47
N ALA A 26 10.32 -15.81 10.66
CA ALA A 26 11.16 -15.80 11.86
C ALA A 26 12.45 -16.65 11.73
N GLU A 27 12.48 -17.61 10.81
CA GLU A 27 13.63 -18.48 10.56
C GLU A 27 14.51 -17.96 9.40
N MET A 28 14.15 -16.83 8.77
CA MET A 28 14.88 -16.28 7.63
C MET A 28 15.90 -15.24 8.09
N THR A 29 17.17 -15.49 7.78
CA THR A 29 18.30 -14.62 8.12
C THR A 29 18.66 -13.66 6.99
N ALA A 30 18.51 -14.11 5.74
CA ALA A 30 18.76 -13.27 4.56
C ALA A 30 17.68 -13.55 3.51
N VAL A 31 17.15 -12.50 2.91
CA VAL A 31 16.14 -12.57 1.85
C VAL A 31 16.65 -11.80 0.65
N GLN A 32 16.47 -12.36 -0.54
CA GLN A 32 16.84 -11.76 -1.81
C GLN A 32 15.65 -11.79 -2.77
N PHE A 33 15.38 -10.65 -3.38
CA PHE A 33 14.45 -10.51 -4.50
C PHE A 33 15.26 -10.18 -5.74
N ARG A 34 15.11 -10.99 -6.80
CA ARG A 34 15.85 -10.81 -8.05
C ARG A 34 14.94 -10.13 -9.06
N ARG A 35 15.43 -9.04 -9.68
CA ARG A 35 14.69 -8.34 -10.73
C ARG A 35 14.33 -9.32 -11.86
N GLY A 36 13.06 -9.32 -12.27
CA GLY A 36 12.53 -10.24 -13.29
C GLY A 36 12.19 -11.64 -12.77
N SER A 37 12.53 -11.97 -11.53
CA SER A 37 12.09 -13.20 -10.87
C SER A 37 10.84 -12.95 -10.04
N ARG A 38 9.96 -13.96 -10.00
CA ARG A 38 8.73 -13.99 -9.19
C ARG A 38 8.84 -14.95 -8.00
N PHE A 39 10.06 -15.39 -7.69
CA PHE A 39 10.34 -16.29 -6.58
C PHE A 39 10.93 -15.53 -5.40
N LEU A 40 10.69 -16.06 -4.20
CA LEU A 40 11.37 -15.64 -2.98
C LEU A 40 12.63 -16.48 -2.83
N TYR A 41 13.76 -15.82 -2.57
CA TYR A 41 15.02 -16.49 -2.29
C TYR A 41 15.40 -16.17 -0.85
N TYR A 42 15.60 -17.18 0.00
CA TYR A 42 16.00 -16.93 1.39
C TYR A 42 17.07 -17.90 1.91
N LYS A 43 17.74 -17.52 2.99
CA LYS A 43 18.67 -18.36 3.78
C LYS A 43 18.31 -18.31 5.25
N ARG A 44 18.65 -19.38 5.98
CA ARG A 44 18.53 -19.50 7.44
C ARG A 44 19.85 -19.26 8.20
N SER A 45 20.94 -19.01 7.47
CA SER A 45 22.26 -18.66 8.02
C SER A 45 22.92 -17.62 7.12
N HIS A 46 23.81 -16.81 7.70
CA HIS A 46 24.69 -15.88 6.98
C HIS A 46 25.84 -16.60 6.25
N ASP A 47 26.05 -17.88 6.51
CA ASP A 47 27.07 -18.69 5.84
C ASP A 47 26.87 -18.70 4.32
N ASN A 48 27.91 -19.13 3.61
CA ASN A 48 27.90 -19.22 2.14
C ASN A 48 27.10 -20.43 1.63
N THR A 49 25.88 -20.60 2.15
CA THR A 49 24.91 -21.62 1.74
C THR A 49 24.10 -21.13 0.54
N PRO A 50 23.64 -22.03 -0.35
CA PRO A 50 22.75 -21.65 -1.44
C PRO A 50 21.40 -21.15 -0.92
N PHE A 51 20.75 -20.26 -1.69
CA PHE A 51 19.41 -19.78 -1.35
C PHE A 51 18.36 -20.88 -1.60
N VAL A 52 17.46 -21.05 -0.64
CA VAL A 52 16.22 -21.80 -0.84
C VAL A 52 15.28 -20.96 -1.70
N VAL A 53 14.71 -21.58 -2.73
CA VAL A 53 13.79 -20.93 -3.67
C VAL A 53 12.36 -21.32 -3.32
N VAL A 54 11.52 -20.33 -3.06
CA VAL A 54 10.11 -20.54 -2.73
C VAL A 54 9.23 -19.99 -3.81
N ASP A 55 8.34 -20.87 -4.27
CA ASP A 55 7.24 -20.54 -5.13
C ASP A 55 6.00 -20.17 -4.30
N PHE A 56 5.92 -18.89 -3.95
CA PHE A 56 4.89 -18.39 -3.05
C PHE A 56 3.69 -17.77 -3.78
N LEU A 57 3.71 -17.60 -5.11
CA LEU A 57 2.62 -16.96 -5.86
C LEU A 57 1.69 -17.97 -6.54
N LYS A 58 0.39 -17.67 -6.62
CA LYS A 58 -0.57 -18.44 -7.42
C LYS A 58 -0.19 -18.43 -8.91
N LYS A 59 -0.44 -19.54 -9.61
CA LYS A 59 -0.03 -19.76 -11.02
C LYS A 59 -0.55 -18.69 -11.99
N ILE A 60 -1.76 -18.18 -11.79
CA ILE A 60 -2.39 -17.15 -12.65
C ILE A 60 -1.63 -15.82 -12.53
N GLU A 61 -1.22 -15.46 -11.31
CA GLU A 61 -0.53 -14.19 -11.01
C GLU A 61 0.93 -14.18 -11.47
N LYS A 62 1.48 -15.35 -11.78
CA LYS A 62 2.80 -15.45 -12.41
C LYS A 62 2.80 -15.08 -13.89
N ALA A 63 1.66 -15.15 -14.56
CA ALA A 63 1.57 -14.79 -15.97
C ALA A 63 1.48 -13.28 -16.14
N ASP A 64 0.68 -12.62 -15.30
CA ASP A 64 0.43 -11.19 -15.36
C ASP A 64 0.15 -10.66 -13.94
N ILE A 65 1.06 -9.84 -13.38
CA ILE A 65 0.77 -9.13 -12.12
C ILE A 65 0.02 -7.87 -12.53
N GLY A 66 -1.23 -8.06 -12.97
CA GLY A 66 -2.16 -6.97 -13.28
C GLY A 66 -2.78 -6.35 -12.02
N ILE A 67 -2.39 -6.79 -10.83
CA ILE A 67 -2.97 -6.31 -9.56
C ILE A 67 -2.32 -4.98 -9.18
N ILE A 68 -2.68 -3.97 -9.95
CA ILE A 68 -2.57 -2.57 -9.57
C ILE A 68 -3.65 -2.35 -8.51
N PRO A 69 -3.35 -1.71 -7.36
CA PRO A 69 -4.38 -1.37 -6.39
C PRO A 69 -5.50 -0.61 -7.08
N GLU A 70 -6.75 -0.87 -6.68
CA GLU A 70 -7.91 -0.25 -7.31
C GLU A 70 -7.72 1.26 -7.39
N ARG A 71 -7.85 1.80 -8.60
CA ARG A 71 -7.71 3.23 -8.81
C ARG A 71 -8.83 3.93 -8.06
N LYS A 72 -8.48 4.73 -7.06
CA LYS A 72 -9.45 5.54 -6.34
C LYS A 72 -9.93 6.66 -7.23
N ALA A 73 -11.14 6.51 -7.73
CA ALA A 73 -11.80 7.50 -8.58
C ALA A 73 -12.26 8.74 -7.78
N VAL A 74 -12.43 8.59 -6.47
CA VAL A 74 -13.02 9.63 -5.61
C VAL A 74 -11.95 10.24 -4.69
N PRO A 75 -11.93 11.58 -4.53
CA PRO A 75 -11.06 12.23 -3.55
C PRO A 75 -11.38 11.75 -2.12
N ARG A 76 -10.34 11.61 -1.30
CA ARG A 76 -10.46 11.16 0.11
C ARG A 76 -11.33 12.10 0.96
N GLY A 77 -11.31 13.39 0.62
CA GLY A 77 -11.92 14.46 1.40
C GLY A 77 -11.13 14.81 2.66
N ILE A 78 -11.65 15.80 3.38
CA ILE A 78 -11.15 16.27 4.68
C ILE A 78 -12.33 16.44 5.66
N PRO A 79 -12.08 16.49 6.98
CA PRO A 79 -13.14 16.78 7.95
C PRO A 79 -13.88 18.09 7.63
N ALA A 80 -15.19 18.11 7.86
CA ALA A 80 -16.04 19.26 7.54
C ALA A 80 -15.57 20.54 8.24
N SER A 81 -15.23 20.44 9.53
CA SER A 81 -14.71 21.53 10.34
C SER A 81 -13.45 22.18 9.74
N LYS A 82 -12.56 21.36 9.16
CA LYS A 82 -11.32 21.82 8.53
C LYS A 82 -11.61 22.54 7.21
N LYS A 83 -12.53 21.99 6.40
CA LYS A 83 -12.97 22.64 5.15
C LYS A 83 -13.56 24.01 5.45
N GLU A 84 -14.45 24.12 6.43
CA GLU A 84 -15.05 25.38 6.84
C GLU A 84 -14.00 26.42 7.27
N GLY A 85 -13.01 26.02 8.07
CA GLY A 85 -11.91 26.89 8.45
C GLY A 85 -11.12 27.42 7.24
N ILE A 86 -10.81 26.55 6.28
CA ILE A 86 -10.10 26.94 5.05
C ILE A 86 -10.95 27.90 4.22
N VAL A 87 -12.22 27.58 3.99
CA VAL A 87 -13.13 28.40 3.16
C VAL A 87 -13.38 29.76 3.80
N LYS A 88 -13.52 29.83 5.11
CA LYS A 88 -13.79 31.11 5.80
C LYS A 88 -12.55 31.98 5.93
N THR A 89 -11.38 31.40 6.16
CA THR A 89 -10.17 32.16 6.51
C THR A 89 -9.22 32.32 5.33
N LEU A 90 -8.98 31.26 4.55
CA LEU A 90 -7.98 31.26 3.48
C LEU A 90 -8.58 31.70 2.16
N CYS A 91 -9.72 31.13 1.73
CA CYS A 91 -10.31 31.41 0.41
C CYS A 91 -10.50 32.92 0.08
N PRO A 92 -10.91 33.80 1.01
CA PRO A 92 -11.04 35.23 0.74
C PRO A 92 -9.73 35.94 0.41
N LEU A 93 -8.60 35.37 0.84
CA LEU A 93 -7.24 35.88 0.59
C LEU A 93 -6.63 35.32 -0.70
N MET A 94 -7.37 34.46 -1.43
CA MET A 94 -6.91 33.78 -2.63
C MET A 94 -7.55 34.36 -3.90
N PRO A 95 -6.88 34.28 -5.06
CA PRO A 95 -7.57 34.42 -6.34
C PRO A 95 -8.70 33.41 -6.49
N ARG A 96 -9.84 33.83 -7.05
CA ARG A 96 -11.05 32.99 -7.20
C ARG A 96 -10.76 31.64 -7.87
N SER A 97 -9.87 31.61 -8.86
CA SER A 97 -9.48 30.38 -9.56
C SER A 97 -8.92 29.28 -8.65
N ARG A 98 -8.31 29.66 -7.51
CA ARG A 98 -7.76 28.73 -6.51
C ARG A 98 -8.73 28.41 -5.39
N ALA A 99 -9.69 29.30 -5.12
CA ALA A 99 -10.71 29.09 -4.08
C ALA A 99 -11.70 27.96 -4.45
N VAL A 100 -12.05 27.83 -5.75
CA VAL A 100 -12.98 26.81 -6.26
C VAL A 100 -12.57 25.39 -5.84
N PHE A 101 -11.27 25.08 -5.87
CA PHE A 101 -10.76 23.78 -5.43
C PHE A 101 -11.19 23.44 -4.00
N TRP A 102 -11.08 24.40 -3.07
CA TRP A 102 -11.39 24.19 -1.66
C TRP A 102 -12.90 24.15 -1.39
N GLU A 103 -13.69 24.86 -2.20
CA GLU A 103 -15.15 24.84 -2.14
C GLU A 103 -15.71 23.50 -2.64
N ASP A 104 -15.11 22.92 -3.68
CA ASP A 104 -15.55 21.66 -4.30
C ASP A 104 -14.97 20.41 -3.63
N LEU A 105 -13.96 20.56 -2.77
CA LEU A 105 -13.31 19.43 -2.09
C LEU A 105 -14.33 18.67 -1.20
N PRO A 106 -14.53 17.35 -1.37
CA PRO A 106 -15.53 16.62 -0.58
C PRO A 106 -15.16 16.56 0.90
N THR A 107 -16.16 16.50 1.77
CA THR A 107 -15.98 16.31 3.21
C THR A 107 -16.08 14.84 3.57
N ASN A 108 -15.26 14.40 4.52
CA ASN A 108 -15.31 13.05 5.08
C ASN A 108 -14.75 13.09 6.50
N ASP A 109 -15.62 12.88 7.50
CA ASP A 109 -15.26 12.95 8.92
C ASP A 109 -14.67 11.64 9.45
N ASP A 110 -14.78 10.53 8.71
CA ASP A 110 -14.17 9.24 9.07
C ASP A 110 -12.64 9.22 8.82
N VAL A 111 -12.10 10.35 8.39
CA VAL A 111 -10.78 10.47 7.81
C VAL A 111 -9.91 11.37 8.69
N GLY A 112 -8.90 10.77 9.34
CA GLY A 112 -7.92 11.52 10.13
C GLY A 112 -7.03 12.45 9.29
N ASP A 113 -6.39 13.41 9.93
CA ASP A 113 -5.40 14.24 9.26
C ASP A 113 -4.16 13.40 8.88
N LEU A 114 -3.45 13.79 7.82
CA LEU A 114 -2.28 13.04 7.34
C LEU A 114 -0.98 13.45 8.04
N ILE A 115 -1.01 14.45 8.93
CA ILE A 115 0.20 15.07 9.50
C ILE A 115 0.39 14.73 11.00
N ASP A 116 -0.58 14.07 11.65
CA ASP A 116 -0.59 13.89 13.11
C ASP A 116 0.01 12.56 13.62
N VAL A 117 1.14 12.11 13.07
CA VAL A 117 1.87 10.96 13.65
C VAL A 117 3.37 11.23 13.64
N TYR A 118 3.87 11.85 14.72
CA TYR A 118 5.27 11.78 15.15
C TYR A 118 5.32 11.22 16.56
#